data_AF-A0A5M9N4E1-F1
#
_entry.id   AF-A0A5M9N4E1-F1
#
_cell.length_a   1.000
_cell.length_b   1.000
_cell.length_c   1.000
_cell.angle_alpha   90.00
_cell.angle_beta   90.00
_cell.angle_gamma   90.00
#
_symmetry.space_group_name_H-M   'P 1'
#
loop_
_entity.id
_entity.type
_entity.pdbx_description
1 polymer ?
#
loop_
_entity_poly.entity_id
_entity_poly.type
_entity_poly.pdbx_seq_one_letter_code
_entity_poly.pdbx_strand_id
1 'polypeptide(L)'
;MNFVSALEILRVASAEELQCHFAQTILTLREVGQRLQVRILPTVASRQSDIEGGDPNPASCTTKQTRAKTIPLSAEEKLLRSLSTAVFRLWTIRNENISDIIGRKRLLARDRRIDDITRVEGDPSAPTGDTLLRTCAWISYASEFTKHQECNGDRVRVDHLVRLLLGNQVDSRSFREGQGGTISKYVRGSDQFIGREQFFSLAIGNGIKLFTVKKLLEEKLQHRELEVNCHAILLALGLVYSQVKSTTYKNLGQFVDLLLSEEALVSLPGEESCARSCADLDEESDISHSRKRHILDILRELSTWSKAFQTQYDMRHQTTSLPLKEHARTPSFQNVSLALLDINPVSGLLHQAYRS
;
A
#
# COMPACT_ATOMS: atom_id res chain seq x y z
N MET A 1 14.30 49.76 5.78
CA MET A 1 15.26 48.90 6.51
C MET A 1 16.51 48.74 5.66
N ASN A 2 17.71 48.93 6.23
CA ASN A 2 18.94 48.51 5.56
C ASN A 2 19.15 46.99 5.79
N PHE A 3 19.89 46.33 4.91
CA PHE A 3 20.10 44.87 4.96
C PHE A 3 20.83 44.41 6.23
N VAL A 4 21.71 45.27 6.76
CA VAL A 4 22.52 44.99 7.94
C VAL A 4 21.65 44.90 9.20
N SER A 5 20.71 45.83 9.38
CA SER A 5 19.75 45.83 10.49
C SER A 5 18.78 44.66 10.43
N ALA A 6 18.41 44.18 9.24
CA ALA A 6 17.58 42.99 9.10
C ALA A 6 18.32 41.71 9.53
N LEU A 7 19.61 41.61 9.23
CA LEU A 7 20.46 40.48 9.65
C LEU A 7 20.74 40.48 11.16
N GLU A 8 20.88 41.65 11.78
CA GLU A 8 21.01 41.74 13.24
C GLU A 8 19.74 41.28 13.96
N ILE A 9 18.56 41.63 13.45
CA ILE A 9 17.27 41.17 13.99
C ILE A 9 17.17 39.64 13.88
N LEU A 10 17.53 39.06 12.73
CA LEU A 10 17.53 37.61 12.53
C LEU A 10 18.57 36.88 13.40
N ARG A 11 19.70 37.53 13.71
CA ARG A 11 20.75 36.94 14.55
C ARG A 11 20.37 36.87 16.03
N VAL A 12 19.55 37.81 16.50
CA VAL A 12 19.13 37.89 17.91
C VAL A 12 17.76 37.25 18.15
N ALA A 13 16.99 37.00 17.09
CA ALA A 13 15.69 36.33 17.16
C ALA A 13 15.81 34.90 17.72
N SER A 14 14.83 34.53 18.56
CA SER A 14 14.70 33.16 19.06
C SER A 14 14.37 32.17 17.95
N ALA A 15 14.59 30.87 18.19
CA ALA A 15 14.29 29.83 17.19
C ALA A 15 12.80 29.84 16.75
N GLU A 16 11.91 30.19 17.67
CA GLU A 16 10.46 30.28 17.44
C GLU A 16 10.10 31.50 16.57
N GLU A 17 10.73 32.66 16.82
CA GLU A 17 10.57 33.87 16.01
C GLU A 17 11.18 33.70 14.62
N LEU A 18 12.33 33.03 14.50
CA LEU A 18 12.95 32.66 13.23
C LEU A 18 12.04 31.74 12.40
N GLN A 19 11.40 30.76 13.04
CA GLN A 19 10.48 29.86 12.38
C GLN A 19 9.20 30.57 11.90
N CYS A 20 8.69 31.52 12.70
CA CYS A 20 7.56 32.36 12.32
C CYS A 20 7.91 33.29 11.13
N HIS A 21 9.07 33.95 11.18
CA HIS A 21 9.55 34.81 10.10
C HIS A 21 9.85 34.05 8.81
N PHE A 22 10.37 32.82 8.92
CA PHE A 22 10.59 31.93 7.76
C PHE A 22 9.27 31.56 7.09
N ALA A 23 8.25 31.19 7.88
CA ALA A 23 6.93 30.89 7.36
C ALA A 23 6.29 32.11 6.66
N GLN A 24 6.42 33.29 7.26
CA GLN A 24 5.87 34.51 6.68
C GLN A 24 6.58 34.92 5.38
N THR A 25 7.92 34.78 5.33
CA THR A 25 8.71 35.06 4.12
C THR A 25 8.32 34.12 2.97
N ILE A 26 8.10 32.84 3.24
CA ILE A 26 7.65 31.87 2.24
C ILE A 26 6.27 32.24 1.69
N LEU A 27 5.34 32.68 2.54
CA LEU A 27 4.01 33.10 2.11
C LEU A 27 4.09 34.33 1.19
N THR A 28 4.91 35.33 1.54
CA THR A 28 5.12 36.51 0.71
C THR A 28 5.76 36.16 -0.64
N LEU A 29 6.74 35.26 -0.67
CA LEU A 29 7.36 34.80 -1.93
C LEU A 29 6.37 34.03 -2.82
N ARG A 30 5.48 33.22 -2.24
CA ARG A 30 4.41 32.53 -2.96
C ARG A 30 3.41 33.51 -3.59
N GLU A 31 3.01 34.55 -2.86
CA GLU A 31 2.12 35.58 -3.38
C GLU A 31 2.75 36.37 -4.53
N VAL A 32 4.04 36.73 -4.41
CA VAL A 32 4.78 37.41 -5.48
C VAL A 32 4.91 36.51 -6.71
N GLY A 33 5.20 35.22 -6.53
CA GLY A 33 5.28 34.24 -7.62
C GLY A 33 3.96 34.10 -8.39
N GLN A 34 2.83 34.06 -7.69
CA GLN A 34 1.50 34.01 -8.31
C GLN A 34 1.20 35.29 -9.10
N ARG A 35 1.52 36.46 -8.57
CA ARG A 35 1.35 37.74 -9.27
C ARG A 35 2.21 37.85 -10.52
N LEU A 36 3.41 37.25 -10.50
CA LEU A 36 4.29 37.20 -11.67
C LEU A 36 3.79 36.23 -12.75
N GLN A 37 3.25 35.07 -12.37
CA GLN A 37 2.66 34.12 -13.34
C GLN A 37 1.50 34.72 -14.12
N VAL A 38 0.65 35.53 -13.47
CA VAL A 38 -0.47 36.24 -14.13
C VAL A 38 0.02 37.29 -15.14
N ARG A 39 1.24 37.82 -14.99
CA ARG A 39 1.80 38.86 -15.86
C ARG A 39 2.72 38.35 -16.96
N ILE A 40 3.28 37.14 -16.83
CA ILE A 40 4.35 36.64 -17.73
C ILE A 40 3.82 35.70 -18.82
N LEU A 41 2.64 35.08 -18.66
CA LEU A 41 2.05 34.21 -19.69
C LEU A 41 0.99 34.95 -20.53
N PRO A 42 1.23 35.21 -21.82
CA PRO A 42 0.18 35.70 -22.71
C PRO A 42 -0.77 34.55 -23.02
N THR A 43 -2.03 34.67 -22.59
CA THR A 43 -3.12 33.80 -23.02
C THR A 43 -3.28 33.89 -24.54
N VAL A 44 -2.87 32.86 -25.26
CA VAL A 44 -3.02 32.77 -26.71
C VAL A 44 -4.52 32.67 -27.04
N ALA A 45 -5.08 33.78 -27.50
CA ALA A 45 -6.37 33.81 -28.19
C ALA A 45 -6.15 33.58 -29.69
N SER A 46 -6.76 32.53 -30.25
CA SER A 46 -6.94 32.30 -31.70
C SER A 46 -7.72 30.99 -31.89
N ARG A 47 -8.79 30.83 -32.68
CA ARG A 47 -9.56 31.70 -33.58
C ARG A 47 -10.91 31.01 -33.79
N GLN A 48 -11.99 31.78 -33.77
CA GLN A 48 -13.32 31.39 -34.25
C GLN A 48 -13.32 31.38 -35.79
N SER A 49 -14.08 30.47 -36.39
CA SER A 49 -14.60 30.60 -37.74
C SER A 49 -16.09 30.91 -37.66
N ASP A 50 -16.44 32.07 -38.17
CA ASP A 50 -17.79 32.60 -38.35
C ASP A 50 -18.58 31.77 -39.37
N ILE A 51 -19.86 31.52 -39.09
CA ILE A 51 -20.94 31.52 -40.09
C ILE A 51 -22.20 32.13 -39.44
N GLU A 52 -22.75 33.10 -40.16
CA GLU A 52 -23.84 34.03 -39.86
C GLU A 52 -25.25 33.39 -39.75
N GLY A 53 -26.17 34.13 -39.13
CA GLY A 53 -27.58 34.14 -39.56
C GLY A 53 -28.63 34.48 -38.50
N GLY A 54 -29.09 35.73 -38.47
CA GLY A 54 -30.54 36.05 -38.40
C GLY A 54 -31.20 36.39 -37.05
N ASP A 55 -31.17 37.68 -36.69
CA ASP A 55 -32.27 38.56 -36.21
C ASP A 55 -33.13 38.27 -34.95
N PRO A 56 -33.74 39.33 -34.36
CA PRO A 56 -33.76 39.53 -32.91
C PRO A 56 -35.12 39.24 -32.26
N ASN A 57 -35.12 38.88 -30.97
CA ASN A 57 -36.25 39.17 -30.10
C ASN A 57 -35.81 39.30 -28.62
N PRO A 58 -36.34 40.27 -27.84
CA PRO A 58 -35.87 40.58 -26.50
C PRO A 58 -36.80 39.99 -25.44
N ALA A 59 -36.32 39.01 -24.68
CA ALA A 59 -36.75 38.75 -23.31
C ALA A 59 -35.98 37.56 -22.76
N SER A 60 -35.25 37.78 -21.67
CA SER A 60 -35.17 36.94 -20.49
C SER A 60 -33.78 37.07 -19.87
N CYS A 61 -33.70 37.92 -18.86
CA CYS A 61 -32.59 38.00 -17.93
C CYS A 61 -32.55 36.69 -17.15
N THR A 62 -31.75 35.73 -17.64
CA THR A 62 -31.33 34.57 -16.87
C THR A 62 -29.82 34.65 -16.73
N THR A 63 -29.40 34.96 -15.51
CA THR A 63 -28.03 34.93 -15.04
C THR A 63 -27.39 33.60 -15.42
N LYS A 64 -26.60 33.60 -16.49
CA LYS A 64 -25.81 32.45 -16.92
C LYS A 64 -24.73 32.20 -15.88
N GLN A 65 -25.05 31.36 -14.88
CA GLN A 65 -24.06 30.68 -14.07
C GLN A 65 -23.10 29.98 -15.02
N THR A 66 -21.90 30.54 -15.13
CA THR A 66 -20.79 29.93 -15.84
C THR A 66 -20.41 28.68 -15.05
N ARG A 67 -20.96 27.52 -15.44
CA ARG A 67 -20.50 26.22 -14.94
C ARG A 67 -19.01 26.14 -15.23
N ALA A 68 -18.19 26.31 -14.19
CA ALA A 68 -16.77 26.04 -14.25
C ALA A 68 -16.59 24.60 -14.75
N LYS A 69 -16.05 24.45 -15.97
CA LYS A 69 -15.70 23.14 -16.52
C LYS A 69 -14.62 22.54 -15.63
N THR A 70 -14.98 21.56 -14.81
CA THR A 70 -14.04 20.83 -13.97
C THR A 70 -13.16 19.99 -14.90
N ILE A 71 -11.87 20.28 -14.96
CA ILE A 71 -10.91 19.49 -15.74
C ILE A 71 -10.91 18.07 -15.16
N PRO A 72 -11.07 17.01 -16.00
CA PRO A 72 -11.10 15.65 -15.51
C PRO A 72 -9.71 15.26 -14.98
N LEU A 73 -9.66 14.80 -13.74
CA LEU A 73 -8.42 14.33 -13.12
C LEU A 73 -7.87 13.10 -13.84
N SER A 74 -6.55 13.09 -14.01
CA SER A 74 -5.77 11.94 -14.45
C SER A 74 -5.89 10.76 -13.48
N ALA A 75 -5.44 9.57 -13.88
CA ALA A 75 -5.56 8.37 -13.06
C ALA A 75 -4.68 8.46 -11.80
N GLU A 76 -3.48 8.98 -11.96
CA GLU A 76 -2.49 9.21 -10.92
C GLU A 76 -2.96 10.26 -9.89
N GLU A 77 -3.61 11.34 -10.32
CA GLU A 77 -4.21 12.32 -9.41
C GLU A 77 -5.42 11.75 -8.66
N LYS A 78 -6.25 10.93 -9.32
CA LYS A 78 -7.36 10.21 -8.67
C LYS A 78 -6.84 9.25 -7.61
N LEU A 79 -5.73 8.55 -7.90
CA LEU A 79 -5.08 7.66 -6.95
C LEU A 79 -4.48 8.44 -5.78
N LEU A 80 -3.81 9.56 -6.02
CA LEU A 80 -3.28 10.44 -4.97
C LEU A 80 -4.38 10.95 -4.04
N ARG A 81 -5.48 11.45 -4.61
CA ARG A 81 -6.64 11.89 -3.83
C ARG A 81 -7.23 10.77 -2.98
N SER A 82 -7.33 9.57 -3.55
CA SER A 82 -7.84 8.39 -2.82
C SER A 82 -6.88 8.01 -1.70
N LEU A 83 -5.57 8.03 -1.97
CA LEU A 83 -4.54 7.76 -0.98
C LEU A 83 -4.61 8.74 0.19
N SER A 84 -4.85 10.04 -0.06
CA SER A 84 -5.04 11.04 1.00
C SER A 84 -6.12 10.61 1.99
N THR A 85 -7.27 10.15 1.49
CA THR A 85 -8.36 9.63 2.33
C THR A 85 -7.97 8.33 3.04
N ALA A 86 -7.24 7.44 2.38
CA ALA A 86 -6.76 6.19 2.97
C ALA A 86 -5.77 6.40 4.12
N VAL A 87 -4.85 7.35 3.94
CA VAL A 87 -3.85 7.73 4.94
C VAL A 87 -4.52 8.30 6.18
N PHE A 88 -5.54 9.15 6.01
CA PHE A 88 -6.35 9.62 7.14
C PHE A 88 -7.02 8.45 7.88
N ARG A 89 -7.63 7.50 7.17
CA ARG A 89 -8.27 6.32 7.79
C ARG A 89 -7.26 5.45 8.56
N LEU A 90 -6.07 5.23 8.00
CA LEU A 90 -4.99 4.53 8.68
C LEU A 90 -4.53 5.28 9.94
N TRP A 91 -4.44 6.61 9.85
CA TRP A 91 -4.07 7.44 10.99
C TRP A 91 -5.04 7.29 12.15
N THR A 92 -6.34 7.17 11.88
CA THR A 92 -7.34 6.91 12.93
C THR A 92 -7.21 5.50 13.51
N ILE A 93 -7.08 4.49 12.64
CA ILE A 93 -7.06 3.08 13.05
C ILE A 93 -5.79 2.69 13.81
N ARG A 94 -4.68 3.40 13.63
CA ARG A 94 -3.42 3.07 14.32
C ARG A 94 -3.54 3.04 15.86
N ASN A 95 -4.54 3.75 16.39
CA ASN A 95 -4.81 3.83 17.82
C ASN A 95 -5.64 2.64 18.34
N GLU A 96 -6.19 1.82 17.45
CA GLU A 96 -6.88 0.58 17.81
C GLU A 96 -5.89 -0.53 18.13
N ASN A 97 -6.29 -1.48 18.97
CA ASN A 97 -5.47 -2.64 19.28
C ASN A 97 -5.39 -3.59 18.07
N ILE A 98 -4.16 -3.85 17.60
CA ILE A 98 -3.88 -4.77 16.49
C ILE A 98 -4.52 -6.15 16.71
N SER A 99 -4.48 -6.65 17.95
CA SER A 99 -5.05 -7.95 18.30
C SER A 99 -6.56 -8.01 18.13
N ASP A 100 -7.26 -6.89 18.32
CA ASP A 100 -8.72 -6.81 18.19
C ASP A 100 -9.13 -6.77 16.72
N ILE A 101 -8.37 -6.02 15.91
CA ILE A 101 -8.57 -6.00 14.45
C ILE A 101 -8.35 -7.40 13.87
N ILE A 102 -7.27 -8.07 14.27
CA ILE A 102 -6.92 -9.41 13.76
C ILE A 102 -7.76 -10.52 14.39
N GLY A 103 -8.21 -10.36 15.64
CA GLY A 103 -8.79 -11.40 16.49
C GLY A 103 -10.23 -11.81 16.19
N ARG A 104 -10.90 -11.16 15.23
CA ARG A 104 -12.27 -11.53 14.83
C ARG A 104 -12.32 -13.01 14.40
N LYS A 105 -13.23 -13.80 14.98
CA LYS A 105 -13.35 -15.26 14.77
C LYS A 105 -13.28 -15.63 13.28
N ARG A 106 -12.33 -16.50 12.93
CA ARG A 106 -12.18 -17.08 11.58
C ARG A 106 -12.15 -18.58 11.67
N LEU A 107 -12.49 -19.26 10.57
CA LEU A 107 -12.50 -20.71 10.54
C LEU A 107 -11.07 -21.22 10.64
N LEU A 108 -10.78 -22.04 11.66
CA LEU A 108 -9.44 -22.60 11.90
C LEU A 108 -9.04 -23.67 10.87
N ALA A 109 -9.99 -24.18 10.08
CA ALA A 109 -9.79 -25.32 9.19
C ALA A 109 -9.22 -24.95 7.80
N ARG A 110 -9.01 -23.66 7.50
CA ARG A 110 -8.54 -23.19 6.19
C ARG A 110 -7.54 -22.05 6.37
N ASP A 111 -6.75 -21.81 5.33
CA ASP A 111 -5.88 -20.63 5.28
C ASP A 111 -6.74 -19.36 5.43
N ARG A 112 -6.60 -18.69 6.58
CA ARG A 112 -7.32 -17.47 6.95
C ARG A 112 -7.19 -16.34 5.92
N ARG A 113 -6.10 -16.32 5.14
CA ARG A 113 -5.85 -15.31 4.11
C ARG A 113 -6.90 -15.40 3.00
N ILE A 114 -7.37 -16.62 2.72
CA ILE A 114 -8.47 -16.85 1.78
C ILE A 114 -9.73 -16.16 2.28
N ASP A 115 -10.13 -16.45 3.53
CA ASP A 115 -11.35 -15.89 4.13
C ASP A 115 -11.33 -14.36 4.19
N ASP A 116 -10.16 -13.77 4.46
CA ASP A 116 -9.97 -12.32 4.49
C ASP A 116 -10.18 -11.66 3.13
N ILE A 117 -9.68 -12.31 2.06
CA ILE A 117 -9.86 -11.81 0.71
C ILE A 117 -11.33 -11.95 0.29
N THR A 118 -11.92 -13.13 0.49
CA THR A 118 -13.29 -13.41 0.03
C THR A 118 -14.35 -12.58 0.75
N ARG A 119 -14.12 -12.17 2.00
CA ARG A 119 -15.07 -11.34 2.77
C ARG A 119 -15.29 -9.95 2.19
N VAL A 120 -14.26 -9.41 1.52
CA VAL A 120 -14.26 -8.05 0.97
C VAL A 120 -14.46 -8.08 -0.54
N GLU A 121 -14.34 -9.24 -1.17
CA GLU A 121 -14.49 -9.37 -2.62
C GLU A 121 -15.93 -9.09 -3.04
N GLY A 122 -16.12 -8.06 -3.88
CA GLY A 122 -17.43 -7.63 -4.35
C GLY A 122 -18.19 -6.71 -3.39
N ASP A 123 -17.67 -6.45 -2.18
CA ASP A 123 -18.29 -5.54 -1.22
C ASP A 123 -17.56 -4.18 -1.18
N PRO A 124 -18.11 -3.11 -1.78
CA PRO A 124 -17.52 -1.78 -1.72
C PRO A 124 -17.68 -1.11 -0.34
N SER A 125 -18.57 -1.64 0.51
CA SER A 125 -18.90 -1.12 1.84
C SER A 125 -18.20 -1.88 2.96
N ALA A 126 -17.28 -2.79 2.61
CA ALA A 126 -16.56 -3.60 3.57
C ALA A 126 -15.87 -2.73 4.66
N PRO A 127 -15.91 -3.15 5.94
CA PRO A 127 -15.26 -2.42 7.02
C PRO A 127 -13.77 -2.18 6.75
N THR A 128 -13.24 -1.06 7.25
CA THR A 128 -11.82 -0.73 7.05
C THR A 128 -10.90 -1.83 7.57
N GLY A 129 -11.21 -2.39 8.74
CA GLY A 129 -10.45 -3.50 9.32
C GLY A 129 -10.38 -4.71 8.40
N ASP A 130 -11.51 -5.14 7.82
CA ASP A 130 -11.54 -6.29 6.91
C ASP A 130 -10.77 -5.99 5.62
N THR A 131 -10.84 -4.75 5.13
CA THR A 131 -10.04 -4.30 3.97
C THR A 131 -8.54 -4.32 4.26
N LEU A 132 -8.11 -3.97 5.48
CA LEU A 132 -6.71 -4.08 5.91
C LEU A 132 -6.26 -5.54 5.97
N LEU A 133 -7.10 -6.43 6.48
CA LEU A 133 -6.79 -7.86 6.61
C LEU A 133 -6.67 -8.53 5.23
N ARG A 134 -7.55 -8.20 4.29
CA ARG A 134 -7.38 -8.57 2.87
C ARG A 134 -6.05 -8.07 2.31
N THR A 135 -5.71 -6.82 2.62
CA THR A 135 -4.44 -6.23 2.15
C THR A 135 -3.25 -7.00 2.69
N CYS A 136 -3.28 -7.34 3.99
CA CYS A 136 -2.25 -8.16 4.60
C CYS A 136 -2.14 -9.53 3.93
N ALA A 137 -3.27 -10.19 3.64
CA ALA A 137 -3.29 -11.44 2.90
C ALA A 137 -2.54 -11.35 1.56
N TRP A 138 -2.80 -10.31 0.76
CA TRP A 138 -2.10 -10.09 -0.51
C TRP A 138 -0.60 -9.83 -0.32
N ILE A 139 -0.23 -9.04 0.69
CA ILE A 139 1.18 -8.78 1.04
C ILE A 139 1.87 -10.09 1.42
N SER A 140 1.25 -10.93 2.25
CA SER A 140 1.79 -12.22 2.67
C SER A 140 2.02 -13.15 1.47
N TYR A 141 1.02 -13.32 0.59
CA TYR A 141 1.17 -14.17 -0.61
C TYR A 141 2.27 -13.68 -1.55
N ALA A 142 2.35 -12.36 -1.79
CA ALA A 142 3.40 -11.80 -2.64
C ALA A 142 4.78 -11.87 -2.00
N SER A 143 4.87 -11.77 -0.67
CA SER A 143 6.12 -11.96 0.09
C SER A 143 6.62 -13.40 -0.01
N GLU A 144 5.73 -14.39 0.17
CA GLU A 144 6.05 -15.82 0.00
C GLU A 144 6.51 -16.12 -1.42
N PHE A 145 5.78 -15.61 -2.42
CA PHE A 145 6.18 -15.76 -3.82
C PHE A 145 7.56 -15.12 -4.10
N THR A 146 7.81 -13.91 -3.59
CA THR A 146 9.11 -13.22 -3.77
C THR A 146 10.26 -14.02 -3.16
N LYS A 147 10.08 -14.53 -1.93
CA LYS A 147 11.06 -15.41 -1.26
C LYS A 147 11.32 -16.68 -2.06
N HIS A 148 10.26 -17.29 -2.60
CA HIS A 148 10.40 -18.46 -3.48
C HIS A 148 11.22 -18.14 -4.74
N GLN A 149 11.05 -16.97 -5.35
CA GLN A 149 11.86 -16.57 -6.49
C GLN A 149 13.34 -16.42 -6.10
N GLU A 150 13.61 -15.77 -4.96
CA GLU A 150 14.97 -15.58 -4.43
C GLU A 150 15.67 -16.92 -4.15
N CYS A 151 14.99 -17.85 -3.46
CA CYS A 151 15.55 -19.16 -3.13
C CYS A 151 15.86 -20.01 -4.37
N ASN A 152 15.12 -19.83 -5.47
CA ASN A 152 15.33 -20.57 -6.71
C ASN A 152 16.26 -19.87 -7.71
N GLY A 153 16.82 -18.71 -7.35
CA GLY A 153 17.63 -17.90 -8.27
C GLY A 153 16.85 -17.32 -9.45
N ASP A 154 15.51 -17.30 -9.37
CA ASP A 154 14.65 -16.71 -10.37
C ASP A 154 14.73 -15.18 -10.30
N ARG A 155 14.49 -14.53 -11.44
CA ARG A 155 14.37 -13.06 -11.48
C ARG A 155 13.16 -12.61 -10.66
N VAL A 156 13.40 -11.88 -9.57
CA VAL A 156 12.35 -11.29 -8.73
C VAL A 156 11.46 -10.36 -9.55
N ARG A 157 10.15 -10.63 -9.53
CA ARG A 157 9.18 -9.94 -10.38
C ARG A 157 9.08 -8.46 -10.05
N VAL A 158 9.03 -8.11 -8.76
CA VAL A 158 8.97 -6.73 -8.28
C VAL A 158 10.15 -5.92 -8.83
N ASP A 159 11.36 -6.46 -8.72
CA ASP A 159 12.61 -5.81 -9.14
C ASP A 159 12.69 -5.61 -10.65
N HIS A 160 12.13 -6.54 -11.40
CA HIS A 160 11.99 -6.37 -12.85
C HIS A 160 11.04 -5.22 -13.19
N LEU A 161 9.87 -5.16 -12.55
CA LEU A 161 8.87 -4.11 -12.80
C LEU A 161 9.41 -2.73 -12.41
N VAL A 162 10.08 -2.62 -11.27
CA VAL A 162 10.70 -1.36 -10.83
C VAL A 162 11.76 -0.90 -11.82
N ARG A 163 12.62 -1.80 -12.32
CA ARG A 163 13.60 -1.46 -13.36
C ARG A 163 12.97 -0.95 -14.65
N LEU A 164 11.86 -1.54 -15.09
CA LEU A 164 11.12 -1.04 -16.27
C LEU A 164 10.60 0.39 -16.04
N LEU A 165 10.07 0.66 -14.84
CA LEU A 165 9.53 1.97 -14.48
C LEU A 165 10.62 3.03 -14.34
N LEU A 166 11.78 2.70 -13.77
CA LEU A 166 12.92 3.61 -13.67
C LEU A 166 13.59 3.85 -15.03
N GLY A 167 13.64 2.83 -15.88
CA GLY A 167 14.22 2.91 -17.23
C GLY A 167 13.35 3.60 -18.27
N ASN A 168 12.21 4.21 -17.88
CA ASN A 168 11.22 4.80 -18.77
C ASN A 168 10.78 3.86 -19.91
N GLN A 169 10.82 2.54 -19.70
CA GLN A 169 10.31 1.58 -20.68
C GLN A 169 8.79 1.52 -20.56
N VAL A 170 8.11 2.25 -21.43
CA VAL A 170 6.64 2.45 -21.37
C VAL A 170 5.87 1.38 -22.13
N ASP A 171 6.56 0.46 -22.83
CA ASP A 171 5.88 -0.53 -23.65
C ASP A 171 5.03 -1.47 -22.80
N SER A 172 3.73 -1.45 -23.04
CA SER A 172 2.73 -2.23 -22.28
C SER A 172 2.98 -3.73 -22.37
N ARG A 173 3.70 -4.18 -23.40
CA ARG A 173 4.12 -5.58 -23.58
C ARG A 173 5.17 -6.00 -22.55
N SER A 174 6.12 -5.13 -22.23
CA SER A 174 7.18 -5.40 -21.25
C SER A 174 6.63 -5.62 -19.83
N PHE A 175 5.53 -4.95 -19.48
CA PHE A 175 4.84 -5.16 -18.20
C PHE A 175 4.02 -6.46 -18.14
N ARG A 176 3.66 -7.03 -19.30
CA ARG A 176 2.91 -8.29 -19.41
C ARG A 176 3.82 -9.50 -19.57
N GLU A 177 5.03 -9.29 -20.06
CA GLU A 177 6.05 -10.34 -20.20
C GLU A 177 6.27 -11.02 -18.85
N GLY A 178 6.08 -12.35 -18.77
CA GLY A 178 6.22 -13.11 -17.53
C GLY A 178 5.10 -12.95 -16.48
N GLN A 179 4.13 -12.05 -16.68
CA GLN A 179 3.07 -11.75 -15.68
C GLN A 179 2.19 -12.97 -15.37
N GLY A 180 1.94 -13.83 -16.37
CA GLY A 180 1.21 -15.08 -16.19
C GLY A 180 2.10 -16.28 -15.90
N GLY A 181 3.29 -16.35 -16.50
CA GLY A 181 4.11 -17.57 -16.52
C GLY A 181 4.68 -17.95 -15.15
N THR A 182 5.35 -17.01 -14.46
CA THR A 182 6.07 -17.33 -13.22
C THR A 182 5.13 -17.52 -12.04
N ILE A 183 4.12 -16.65 -11.89
CA ILE A 183 3.08 -16.80 -10.87
C ILE A 183 2.29 -18.08 -11.11
N SER A 184 1.85 -18.36 -12.35
CA SER A 184 1.13 -19.61 -12.63
C SER A 184 1.98 -20.85 -12.37
N LYS A 185 3.28 -20.82 -12.70
CA LYS A 185 4.21 -21.93 -12.42
C LYS A 185 4.32 -22.17 -10.92
N TYR A 186 4.51 -21.12 -10.13
CA TYR A 186 4.54 -21.22 -8.66
C TYR A 186 3.23 -21.76 -8.10
N VAL A 187 2.10 -21.24 -8.59
CA VAL A 187 0.78 -21.64 -8.10
C VAL A 187 0.47 -23.10 -8.44
N ARG A 188 0.74 -23.55 -9.67
CA ARG A 188 0.52 -24.95 -10.09
C ARG A 188 1.50 -25.93 -9.43
N GLY A 189 2.68 -25.45 -9.03
CA GLY A 189 3.72 -26.27 -8.41
C GLY A 189 3.53 -26.51 -6.91
N SER A 190 2.46 -26.00 -6.31
CA SER A 190 2.26 -26.03 -4.86
C SER A 190 0.90 -26.63 -4.50
N ASP A 191 0.91 -27.75 -3.76
CA ASP A 191 -0.28 -28.50 -3.37
C ASP A 191 -1.31 -27.67 -2.60
N GLN A 192 -0.86 -26.65 -1.86
CA GLN A 192 -1.73 -25.76 -1.09
C GLN A 192 -2.71 -24.92 -1.95
N PHE A 193 -2.49 -24.87 -3.28
CA PHE A 193 -3.26 -24.03 -4.19
C PHE A 193 -4.20 -24.80 -5.13
N ILE A 194 -4.19 -26.14 -5.07
CA ILE A 194 -4.95 -27.00 -5.99
C ILE A 194 -6.45 -26.65 -5.94
N GLY A 195 -7.05 -26.47 -7.11
CA GLY A 195 -8.47 -26.18 -7.28
C GLY A 195 -8.86 -24.71 -7.06
N ARG A 196 -7.89 -23.82 -6.79
CA ARG A 196 -8.08 -22.36 -6.62
C ARG A 196 -6.96 -21.55 -7.26
N GLU A 197 -6.33 -22.06 -8.30
CA GLU A 197 -5.11 -21.50 -8.90
C GLU A 197 -5.30 -20.06 -9.40
N GLN A 198 -6.47 -19.78 -9.98
CA GLN A 198 -6.81 -18.43 -10.44
C GLN A 198 -6.90 -17.44 -9.28
N PHE A 199 -7.48 -17.85 -8.16
CA PHE A 199 -7.59 -17.01 -6.96
C PHE A 199 -6.21 -16.64 -6.41
N PHE A 200 -5.32 -17.63 -6.25
CA PHE A 200 -3.97 -17.38 -5.74
C PHE A 200 -3.13 -16.55 -6.71
N SER A 201 -3.26 -16.81 -8.02
CA SER A 201 -2.57 -16.01 -9.04
C SER A 201 -2.98 -14.54 -8.98
N LEU A 202 -4.27 -14.26 -8.79
CA LEU A 202 -4.79 -12.90 -8.61
C LEU A 202 -4.32 -12.28 -7.30
N ALA A 203 -4.37 -13.02 -6.18
CA ALA A 203 -3.93 -12.54 -4.88
C ALA A 203 -2.44 -12.16 -4.88
N ILE A 204 -1.58 -13.02 -5.43
CA ILE A 204 -0.15 -12.75 -5.61
C ILE A 204 0.05 -11.55 -6.54
N GLY A 205 -0.64 -11.52 -7.68
CA GLY A 205 -0.55 -10.39 -8.62
C GLY A 205 -0.92 -9.04 -7.99
N ASN A 206 -1.93 -9.02 -7.13
CA ASN A 206 -2.33 -7.83 -6.39
C ASN A 206 -1.23 -7.38 -5.42
N GLY A 207 -0.68 -8.30 -4.63
CA GLY A 207 0.41 -7.99 -3.70
C GLY A 207 1.68 -7.53 -4.43
N ILE A 208 2.03 -8.14 -5.57
CA ILE A 208 3.16 -7.72 -6.41
C ILE A 208 2.99 -6.29 -6.92
N LYS A 209 1.78 -5.91 -7.31
CA LYS A 209 1.49 -4.53 -7.72
C LYS A 209 1.73 -3.54 -6.58
N LEU A 210 1.31 -3.86 -5.36
CA LEU A 210 1.58 -3.05 -4.17
C LEU A 210 3.07 -2.95 -3.85
N PHE A 211 3.80 -4.08 -3.85
CA PHE A 211 5.24 -4.09 -3.64
C PHE A 211 6.02 -3.31 -4.70
N THR A 212 5.55 -3.32 -5.94
CA THR A 212 6.17 -2.54 -7.02
C THR A 212 6.12 -1.05 -6.70
N VAL A 213 4.97 -0.54 -6.22
CA VAL A 213 4.85 0.88 -5.83
C VAL A 213 5.73 1.20 -4.62
N LYS A 214 5.71 0.34 -3.59
CA LYS A 214 6.58 0.51 -2.41
C LYS A 214 8.04 0.57 -2.82
N LYS A 215 8.54 -0.43 -3.55
CA LYS A 215 9.96 -0.51 -3.92
C LYS A 215 10.35 0.65 -4.84
N LEU A 216 9.49 1.04 -5.78
CA LEU A 216 9.74 2.23 -6.61
C LEU A 216 9.86 3.52 -5.77
N LEU A 217 9.00 3.68 -4.77
CA LEU A 217 9.08 4.82 -3.83
C LEU A 217 10.37 4.77 -3.02
N GLU A 218 10.76 3.60 -2.51
CA GLU A 218 12.02 3.41 -1.76
C GLU A 218 13.25 3.80 -2.59
N GLU A 219 13.35 3.31 -3.83
CA GLU A 219 14.45 3.66 -4.74
C GLU A 219 14.50 5.18 -5.00
N LYS A 220 13.35 5.81 -5.25
CA LYS A 220 13.29 7.27 -5.48
C LYS A 220 13.61 8.09 -4.24
N LEU A 221 13.22 7.64 -3.04
CA LEU A 221 13.60 8.27 -1.78
C LEU A 221 15.10 8.16 -1.54
N GLN A 222 15.67 6.97 -1.77
CA GLN A 222 17.10 6.74 -1.65
C GLN A 222 17.90 7.61 -2.61
N HIS A 223 17.47 7.76 -3.87
CA HIS A 223 18.08 8.68 -4.84
C HIS A 223 18.03 10.16 -4.42
N ARG A 224 17.09 10.54 -3.56
CA ARG A 224 16.97 11.90 -3.01
C ARG A 224 17.59 12.03 -1.61
N GLU A 225 18.30 11.01 -1.15
CA GLU A 225 18.92 10.96 0.19
C GLU A 225 17.91 11.14 1.33
N LEU A 226 16.66 10.70 1.10
CA LEU A 226 15.59 10.74 2.09
C LEU A 226 15.44 9.39 2.81
N GLU A 227 14.88 9.42 4.01
CA GLU A 227 14.61 8.20 4.78
C GLU A 227 13.64 7.27 4.03
N VAL A 228 14.05 6.02 3.86
CA VAL A 228 13.40 5.00 3.02
C VAL A 228 12.20 4.32 3.72
N ASN A 229 11.93 4.64 4.98
CA ASN A 229 10.90 3.98 5.77
C ASN A 229 9.48 4.36 5.34
N CYS A 230 8.90 3.59 4.41
CA CYS A 230 7.56 3.84 3.87
C CYS A 230 6.65 2.59 3.88
N HIS A 231 6.85 1.65 4.80
CA HIS A 231 6.06 0.40 4.87
C HIS A 231 4.53 0.62 4.93
N ALA A 232 4.07 1.74 5.52
CA ALA A 232 2.65 2.09 5.56
C ALA A 232 2.00 2.28 4.18
N ILE A 233 2.79 2.54 3.12
CA ILE A 233 2.26 2.71 1.76
C ILE A 233 1.51 1.46 1.29
N LEU A 234 1.94 0.26 1.71
CA LEU A 234 1.29 -0.99 1.32
C LEU A 234 -0.15 -1.06 1.84
N LEU A 235 -0.35 -0.79 3.14
CA LEU A 235 -1.68 -0.77 3.74
C LEU A 235 -2.53 0.36 3.18
N ALA A 236 -1.93 1.53 2.96
CA ALA A 236 -2.65 2.70 2.45
C ALA A 236 -3.18 2.45 1.03
N LEU A 237 -2.34 1.90 0.15
CA LEU A 237 -2.73 1.51 -1.20
C LEU A 237 -3.73 0.35 -1.21
N GLY A 238 -3.63 -0.58 -0.26
CA GLY A 238 -4.60 -1.67 -0.13
C GLY A 238 -6.01 -1.22 0.26
N LEU A 239 -6.14 -0.14 1.04
CA LEU A 239 -7.42 0.48 1.34
C LEU A 239 -8.09 1.10 0.10
N VAL A 240 -7.30 1.55 -0.87
CA VAL A 240 -7.78 2.14 -2.14
C VAL A 240 -7.44 1.24 -3.33
N TYR A 241 -7.48 -0.07 -3.10
CA TYR A 241 -7.00 -1.02 -4.10
C TYR A 241 -7.84 -1.02 -5.38
N SER A 242 -9.11 -0.60 -5.35
CA SER A 242 -9.91 -0.48 -6.57
C SER A 242 -9.32 0.55 -7.54
N GLN A 243 -8.81 1.68 -7.04
CA GLN A 243 -8.07 2.67 -7.83
C GLN A 243 -6.70 2.15 -8.24
N VAL A 244 -6.00 1.44 -7.36
CA VAL A 244 -4.71 0.81 -7.74
C VAL A 244 -4.92 -0.21 -8.85
N LYS A 245 -5.96 -1.04 -8.77
CA LYS A 245 -6.28 -2.09 -9.75
C LYS A 245 -6.50 -1.50 -11.14
N SER A 246 -7.24 -0.39 -11.25
CA SER A 246 -7.52 0.29 -12.52
C SER A 246 -6.34 1.11 -13.07
N THR A 247 -5.35 1.46 -12.23
CA THR A 247 -4.18 2.24 -12.63
C THR A 247 -3.13 1.37 -13.33
N THR A 248 -2.61 1.79 -14.48
CA THR A 248 -1.54 1.07 -15.20
C THR A 248 -0.19 1.21 -14.47
N TYR A 249 0.77 0.32 -14.72
CA TYR A 249 2.11 0.47 -14.14
C TYR A 249 2.78 1.80 -14.52
N LYS A 250 2.59 2.28 -15.76
CA LYS A 250 3.06 3.62 -16.19
C LYS A 250 2.52 4.72 -15.27
N ASN A 251 1.21 4.73 -15.05
CA ASN A 251 0.56 5.75 -14.24
C ASN A 251 0.90 5.56 -12.75
N LEU A 252 1.22 4.35 -12.29
CA LEU A 252 1.78 4.13 -10.95
C LEU A 252 3.16 4.79 -10.81
N GLY A 253 3.99 4.79 -11.85
CA GLY A 253 5.26 5.52 -11.87
C GLY A 253 5.08 7.01 -11.68
N GLN A 254 4.16 7.61 -12.45
CA GLN A 254 3.78 9.02 -12.36
C GLN A 254 3.14 9.36 -11.01
N PHE A 255 2.31 8.46 -10.47
CA PHE A 255 1.75 8.60 -9.14
C PHE A 255 2.82 8.69 -8.05
N VAL A 256 3.90 7.89 -8.13
CA VAL A 256 5.02 8.00 -7.18
C VAL A 256 5.73 9.35 -7.33
N ASP A 257 5.85 9.90 -8.54
CA ASP A 257 6.39 11.25 -8.74
C ASP A 257 5.51 12.33 -8.11
N LEU A 258 4.19 12.22 -8.27
CA LEU A 258 3.24 13.11 -7.60
C LEU A 258 3.30 12.99 -6.08
N LEU A 259 3.50 11.79 -5.54
CA LEU A 259 3.64 11.56 -4.10
C LEU A 259 4.90 12.22 -3.51
N LEU A 260 5.93 12.41 -4.33
CA LEU A 260 7.18 13.09 -3.99
C LEU A 260 7.14 14.60 -4.26
N SER A 261 6.02 15.13 -4.75
CA SER A 261 5.80 16.56 -4.96
C SER A 261 5.42 17.23 -3.64
N GLU A 262 5.92 18.44 -3.39
CA GLU A 262 5.60 19.25 -2.21
C GLU A 262 4.10 19.50 -2.01
N GLU A 263 3.31 19.34 -3.07
CA GLU A 263 1.87 19.54 -3.08
C GLU A 263 1.07 18.35 -2.54
N ALA A 264 1.71 17.20 -2.27
CA ALA A 264 1.07 16.00 -1.73
C ALA A 264 0.75 16.14 -0.23
N LEU A 265 -0.16 17.06 0.10
CA LEU A 265 -0.55 17.44 1.45
C LEU A 265 -1.88 16.81 1.88
N VAL A 266 -1.98 16.44 3.16
CA VAL A 266 -3.18 15.92 3.81
C VAL A 266 -3.45 16.69 5.09
N SER A 267 -4.71 17.04 5.33
CA SER A 267 -5.17 17.59 6.60
C SER A 267 -5.42 16.45 7.59
N LEU A 268 -4.74 16.48 8.73
CA LEU A 268 -4.96 15.56 9.84
C LEU A 268 -5.73 16.26 10.98
N PRO A 269 -6.47 15.51 11.82
CA PRO A 269 -7.10 16.09 13.00
C PRO A 269 -6.00 16.54 13.97
N GLY A 270 -6.16 17.74 14.57
CA GLY A 270 -5.23 18.23 15.58
C GLY A 270 -5.23 17.30 16.80
N GLU A 271 -4.05 16.97 17.32
CA GLU A 271 -3.90 16.06 18.47
C GLU A 271 -4.61 16.59 19.73
N GLU A 272 -4.87 17.90 19.79
CA GLU A 272 -5.53 18.58 20.91
C GLU A 272 -7.05 18.34 20.99
N SER A 273 -7.70 17.86 19.92
CA SER A 273 -9.15 17.59 19.94
C SER A 273 -9.55 16.30 20.68
N CYS A 274 -8.61 15.41 21.02
CA CYS A 274 -8.94 14.18 21.77
C CYS A 274 -8.70 14.28 23.29
N ALA A 275 -8.00 15.32 23.77
CA ALA A 275 -7.65 15.45 25.18
C ALA A 275 -8.59 16.35 26.01
N ARG A 276 -9.55 17.03 25.37
CA ARG A 276 -10.52 17.90 26.05
C ARG A 276 -11.94 17.35 25.90
N SER A 277 -12.22 16.26 26.60
CA SER A 277 -13.57 15.96 27.08
C SER A 277 -13.48 16.01 28.60
N CYS A 278 -14.37 16.79 29.23
CA CYS A 278 -14.41 17.16 30.66
C CYS A 278 -13.68 18.45 31.05
N ALA A 279 -14.08 19.59 30.49
CA ALA A 279 -14.22 20.82 31.26
C ALA A 279 -15.12 21.79 30.48
N ASP A 280 -16.19 22.22 31.13
CA ASP A 280 -17.16 23.18 30.63
C ASP A 280 -16.54 24.55 30.32
N LEU A 281 -17.29 25.28 29.49
CA LEU A 281 -17.39 26.75 29.36
C LEU A 281 -16.77 27.40 28.11
N ASP A 282 -17.71 27.97 27.36
CA ASP A 282 -17.71 29.23 26.62
C ASP A 282 -17.31 29.27 25.14
N GLU A 283 -18.15 30.03 24.45
CA GLU A 283 -18.38 30.14 23.02
C GLU A 283 -17.24 30.83 22.26
N GLU A 284 -17.28 30.64 20.93
CA GLU A 284 -16.67 31.50 19.92
C GLU A 284 -15.14 31.60 19.91
N SER A 285 -14.49 30.56 19.40
CA SER A 285 -13.64 30.62 18.20
C SER A 285 -12.74 29.40 18.17
N ASP A 286 -13.06 28.43 17.32
CA ASP A 286 -12.04 27.45 16.97
C ASP A 286 -12.22 27.05 15.50
N ILE A 287 -11.61 27.86 14.62
CA ILE A 287 -11.29 27.39 13.27
C ILE A 287 -10.25 26.31 13.48
N SER A 288 -10.74 25.08 13.69
CA SER A 288 -9.98 23.85 13.87
C SER A 288 -8.68 23.92 13.06
N HIS A 289 -7.55 24.10 13.75
CA HIS A 289 -6.23 24.19 13.14
C HIS A 289 -5.85 22.82 12.54
N SER A 290 -6.45 22.44 11.41
CA SER A 290 -6.04 21.26 10.66
C SER A 290 -4.67 21.55 10.06
N ARG A 291 -3.62 21.00 10.70
CA ARG A 291 -2.26 21.13 10.18
C ARG A 291 -2.15 20.27 8.93
N LYS A 292 -1.88 20.91 7.80
CA LYS A 292 -1.54 20.21 6.56
C LYS A 292 -0.16 19.58 6.72
N ARG A 293 -0.05 18.27 6.49
CA ARG A 293 1.20 17.51 6.55
C ARG A 293 1.42 16.80 5.23
N HIS A 294 2.69 16.62 4.85
CA HIS A 294 3.01 15.88 3.65
C HIS A 294 2.69 14.40 3.83
N ILE A 295 2.13 13.75 2.80
CA ILE A 295 1.71 12.33 2.89
C ILE A 295 2.87 11.42 3.31
N LEU A 296 4.08 11.66 2.79
CA LEU A 296 5.24 10.84 3.10
C LEU A 296 5.64 10.90 4.58
N ASP A 297 5.50 12.04 5.24
CA ASP A 297 5.80 12.16 6.67
C ASP A 297 4.82 11.33 7.50
N ILE A 298 3.55 11.38 7.11
CA ILE A 298 2.49 10.58 7.75
C ILE A 298 2.74 9.09 7.55
N LEU A 299 3.07 8.68 6.32
CA LEU A 299 3.39 7.29 6.01
C LEU A 299 4.61 6.79 6.78
N ARG A 300 5.63 7.64 6.95
CA ARG A 300 6.83 7.30 7.73
C ARG A 300 6.48 7.00 9.19
N GLU A 301 5.71 7.87 9.83
CA GLU A 301 5.25 7.67 11.22
C GLU A 301 4.38 6.41 11.36
N LEU A 302 3.53 6.14 10.38
CA LEU A 302 2.69 4.94 10.37
C LEU A 302 3.47 3.64 10.06
N SER A 303 4.70 3.73 9.56
CA SER A 303 5.40 2.55 9.03
C SER A 303 5.79 1.55 10.10
N THR A 304 6.15 1.99 11.31
CA THR A 304 6.45 1.09 12.43
C THR A 304 5.21 0.29 12.84
N TRP A 305 4.07 0.97 13.00
CA TRP A 305 2.79 0.32 13.31
C TRP A 305 2.37 -0.63 12.18
N SER A 306 2.44 -0.20 10.91
CA SER A 306 2.10 -1.02 9.74
C SER A 306 2.92 -2.30 9.69
N LYS A 307 4.22 -2.22 9.96
CA LYS A 307 5.12 -3.37 9.98
C LYS A 307 4.78 -4.33 11.13
N ALA A 308 4.49 -3.80 12.31
CA ALA A 308 4.04 -4.60 13.45
C ALA A 308 2.69 -5.29 13.16
N PHE A 309 1.76 -4.58 12.52
CA PHE A 309 0.45 -5.10 12.11
C PHE A 309 0.59 -6.28 11.14
N GLN A 310 1.37 -6.11 10.06
CA GLN A 310 1.65 -7.18 9.10
C GLN A 310 2.36 -8.37 9.77
N THR A 311 3.32 -8.11 10.66
CA THR A 311 4.06 -9.17 11.37
C THR A 311 3.12 -9.99 12.26
N GLN A 312 2.25 -9.36 13.05
CA GLN A 312 1.27 -10.06 13.87
C GLN A 312 0.26 -10.83 13.02
N TYR A 313 -0.11 -10.29 11.86
CA TYR A 313 -0.97 -10.97 10.89
C TYR A 313 -0.33 -12.28 10.39
N ASP A 314 0.94 -12.23 9.99
CA ASP A 314 1.70 -13.37 9.48
C ASP A 314 1.96 -14.43 10.55
N MET A 315 2.31 -14.02 11.78
CA MET A 315 2.54 -14.95 12.90
C MET A 315 1.30 -15.80 13.20
N ARG A 316 0.12 -15.17 13.27
CA ARG A 316 -1.15 -15.87 13.53
C ARG A 316 -1.59 -16.77 12.36
N HIS A 317 -1.03 -16.61 11.16
CA HIS A 317 -1.25 -17.54 10.04
C HIS A 317 -0.38 -18.81 10.18
N GLN A 318 0.88 -18.65 10.61
CA GLN A 318 1.80 -19.78 10.79
C GLN A 318 1.32 -20.74 11.90
N THR A 319 0.72 -20.22 12.98
CA THR A 319 0.18 -21.06 14.05
C THR A 319 -1.00 -21.93 13.61
N THR A 320 -1.78 -21.47 12.62
CA THR A 320 -2.95 -22.21 12.09
C THR A 320 -2.60 -23.20 10.96
N SER A 321 -1.40 -23.14 10.40
CA SER A 321 -0.96 -24.00 9.29
C SER A 321 -0.06 -25.17 9.74
N LEU A 322 0.16 -25.33 11.05
CA LEU A 322 0.76 -26.56 11.58
C LEU A 322 -0.14 -27.74 11.20
N PRO A 323 0.37 -28.77 10.52
CA PRO A 323 -0.42 -29.94 10.21
C PRO A 323 -0.87 -30.57 11.52
N LEU A 324 -2.17 -30.87 11.65
CA LEU A 324 -2.71 -31.89 12.53
C LEU A 324 -2.07 -33.25 12.16
N LYS A 325 -0.78 -33.41 12.48
CA LYS A 325 0.01 -34.63 12.37
C LYS A 325 0.53 -35.00 13.75
N GLU A 326 -0.33 -34.97 14.75
CA GLU A 326 -0.07 -35.63 16.03
C GLU A 326 -1.45 -35.90 16.65
N HIS A 327 -1.66 -37.12 17.15
CA HIS A 327 -2.91 -37.70 17.69
C HIS A 327 -3.70 -38.65 16.77
N ALA A 328 -2.99 -39.40 15.93
CA ALA A 328 -3.40 -40.77 15.57
C ALA A 328 -2.30 -41.77 15.97
N ARG A 329 -1.92 -41.78 17.25
CA ARG A 329 -1.35 -42.99 17.85
C ARG A 329 -2.53 -43.78 18.44
N THR A 330 -3.10 -44.66 17.62
CA THR A 330 -3.94 -45.75 18.12
C THR A 330 -3.06 -46.71 18.93
N PRO A 331 -3.46 -47.10 20.15
CA PRO A 331 -2.73 -48.11 20.91
C PRO A 331 -3.01 -49.48 20.30
N SER A 332 -1.95 -50.18 19.89
CA SER A 332 -2.02 -51.59 19.50
C SER A 332 -2.26 -52.45 20.73
N PHE A 333 -3.50 -52.90 20.95
CA PHE A 333 -3.79 -54.04 21.79
C PHE A 333 -4.19 -55.23 20.92
N GLN A 334 -3.28 -56.21 20.92
CA GLN A 334 -3.48 -57.65 20.99
C GLN A 334 -4.72 -58.24 20.29
N ASN A 335 -4.46 -59.14 19.35
CA ASN A 335 -5.10 -60.46 19.41
C ASN A 335 -4.05 -61.56 19.25
N VAL A 336 -4.19 -62.50 20.17
CA VAL A 336 -3.33 -63.65 20.46
C VAL A 336 -3.90 -64.88 19.76
N SER A 337 -3.05 -65.91 19.62
CA SER A 337 -3.33 -67.35 19.42
C SER A 337 -3.40 -67.85 17.98
N LEU A 338 -2.80 -68.98 17.60
CA LEU A 338 -1.94 -69.99 18.27
C LEU A 338 -1.52 -70.98 17.17
N ALA A 339 -0.28 -71.49 17.20
CA ALA A 339 0.17 -72.85 16.83
C ALA A 339 1.66 -72.79 16.43
N LEU A 340 2.57 -73.20 17.31
CA LEU A 340 3.13 -74.56 17.36
C LEU A 340 3.93 -74.93 16.09
N LEU A 341 5.25 -74.79 16.16
CA LEU A 341 6.18 -75.92 16.14
C LEU A 341 7.62 -75.45 16.39
N ASP A 342 8.19 -75.99 17.46
CA ASP A 342 9.62 -76.17 17.67
C ASP A 342 10.26 -76.86 16.46
N ILE A 343 11.51 -76.50 16.14
CA ILE A 343 12.68 -77.41 16.07
C ILE A 343 13.93 -76.56 15.72
N ASN A 344 14.76 -76.41 16.75
CA ASN A 344 16.23 -76.29 16.83
C ASN A 344 17.09 -75.27 16.03
N PRO A 345 18.14 -74.73 16.71
CA PRO A 345 19.16 -73.84 16.14
C PRO A 345 20.46 -74.60 15.83
N VAL A 346 21.17 -74.25 14.74
CA VAL A 346 22.61 -74.58 14.60
C VAL A 346 23.35 -73.49 13.82
N SER A 347 24.26 -72.85 14.56
CA SER A 347 25.61 -72.37 14.23
C SER A 347 25.94 -71.74 12.88
N GLY A 348 26.54 -70.55 12.97
CA GLY A 348 27.55 -70.12 12.01
C GLY A 348 28.87 -70.88 12.16
N LEU A 349 29.67 -70.89 11.08
CA LEU A 349 31.12 -70.69 11.05
C LEU A 349 31.67 -71.08 9.66
N LEU A 350 32.51 -70.17 9.14
CA LEU A 350 33.78 -70.39 8.44
C LEU A 350 33.88 -71.09 7.07
N HIS A 351 34.64 -70.37 6.22
CA HIS A 351 35.72 -70.80 5.34
C HIS A 351 35.47 -71.50 3.98
N GLN A 352 35.87 -70.76 2.94
CA GLN A 352 36.84 -71.11 1.88
C GLN A 352 36.63 -72.32 0.95
N ALA A 353 36.44 -71.97 -0.33
CA ALA A 353 37.33 -72.23 -1.47
C ALA A 353 37.60 -73.67 -2.00
N TYR A 354 37.23 -73.83 -3.28
CA TYR A 354 37.99 -74.40 -4.42
C TYR A 354 38.45 -75.88 -4.45
N ARG A 355 38.06 -76.56 -5.56
CA ARG A 355 38.66 -77.74 -6.24
C ARG A 355 38.69 -79.05 -5.42
N SER A 356 38.22 -80.19 -5.90
CA SER A 356 38.42 -80.83 -7.22
C SER A 356 37.25 -81.76 -7.55
#